data_AF-A0A8S3GP02-F1
#
_entry.id   AF-A0A8S3GP02-F1
#
_cell.length_a   1.000
_cell.length_b   1.000
_cell.length_c   1.000
_cell.angle_alpha   90.00
_cell.angle_beta   90.00
_cell.angle_gamma   90.00
#
_symmetry.space_group_name_H-M   'P 1'
#
loop_
_entity.id
_entity.type
_entity.pdbx_description
1 polymer ?
#
loop_
_entity_poly.entity_id
_entity_poly.type
_entity_poly.pdbx_seq_one_letter_code
_entity_poly.pdbx_strand_id
1 'polypeptide(L)' 'MISYPETEQFRHVIAEVTQYVRQGEEDRDKELPTLKFIGTVKLHGTNSAIGYHKDLGHWLQSRNNILTPLRDNAGFVQR' A
#
# COMPACT_ATOMS: atom_id res chain seq x y z
N MET A 1 15.15 4.27 4.34
CA MET A 1 13.92 3.45 4.42
C MET A 1 13.02 3.86 3.28
N ILE A 2 12.40 2.89 2.62
CA ILE A 2 11.45 3.16 1.55
C ILE A 2 10.06 2.83 2.09
N SER A 3 9.18 3.84 2.20
CA SER A 3 7.83 3.65 2.73
C SER A 3 6.98 2.83 1.76
N TYR A 4 6.28 1.83 2.28
CA TYR A 4 5.30 1.07 1.51
C TYR A 4 3.96 1.81 1.50
N PRO A 5 3.29 1.97 0.34
CA PRO A 5 2.02 2.69 0.26
C PRO A 5 0.94 2.09 1.17
N GLU A 6 -0.02 2.92 1.57
CA GLU A 6 -1.21 2.48 2.29
C GLU A 6 -2.17 1.80 1.32
N THR A 7 -2.78 0.70 1.74
CA THR A 7 -3.87 0.08 0.97
C THR A 7 -5.18 0.58 1.54
N GLU A 8 -5.82 1.48 0.80
CA GLU A 8 -7.09 2.08 1.17
C GLU A 8 -8.27 1.11 1.06
N GLN A 9 -9.42 1.50 1.62
CA GLN A 9 -10.64 0.73 1.52
C GLN A 9 -11.29 0.90 0.14
N PHE A 10 -11.89 -0.18 -0.38
CA PHE A 10 -12.57 -0.16 -1.69
C PHE A 10 -13.65 0.93 -1.81
N ARG A 11 -14.34 1.26 -0.71
CA ARG A 11 -15.36 2.32 -0.69
C ARG A 11 -14.79 3.71 -1.01
N HIS A 12 -13.50 3.96 -0.74
CA HIS A 12 -12.87 5.24 -1.04
C HIS A 12 -12.72 5.40 -2.56
N VAL A 13 -12.39 4.32 -3.29
CA VAL A 13 -12.39 4.32 -4.76
C VAL A 13 -13.77 4.65 -5.32
N ILE A 14 -14.84 4.07 -4.76
CA ILE A 14 -16.21 4.39 -5.20
C ILE A 14 -16.50 5.88 -4.99
N ALA A 15 -16.17 6.41 -3.81
CA ALA A 15 -16.39 7.81 -3.48
C ALA A 15 -15.61 8.75 -4.42
N GLU A 16 -14.31 8.48 -4.61
CA GLU A 16 -13.43 9.28 -5.48
C GLU A 16 -13.90 9.26 -6.94
N VAL A 17 -14.23 8.09 -7.48
CA VAL A 17 -14.74 7.96 -8.86
C VAL A 17 -16.08 8.68 -9.01
N THR A 18 -16.96 8.56 -8.01
CA THR A 18 -18.26 9.24 -8.03
C THR A 18 -18.08 10.75 -8.00
N GLN A 19 -17.23 11.27 -7.11
CA GLN A 19 -16.92 12.70 -7.02
C GLN A 19 -16.27 13.23 -8.30
N TYR A 20 -15.40 12.44 -8.93
CA TYR A 20 -14.74 12.82 -10.18
C TYR A 20 -15.74 12.93 -11.35
N VAL A 21 -16.69 11.99 -11.44
CA VAL A 21 -17.70 11.95 -12.52
C VAL A 21 -18.86 12.92 -12.29
N ARG A 22 -19.27 13.10 -11.04
CA ARG A 22 -20.48 13.85 -10.65
C ARG A 22 -20.10 15.13 -9.90
N GLN A 23 -19.68 16.16 -10.65
CA GLN A 23 -19.11 17.39 -10.09
C GLN A 23 -20.16 18.44 -9.69
N GLY A 24 -21.41 18.28 -10.12
CA GLY A 24 -22.53 19.18 -9.83
C GLY A 24 -23.89 18.50 -10.00
N GLU A 25 -24.99 19.23 -9.75
CA GLU A 25 -26.34 18.67 -9.85
C GLU A 25 -26.67 18.15 -11.25
N GLU A 26 -26.18 18.81 -12.30
CA GLU A 26 -26.39 18.43 -13.71
C GLU A 26 -25.78 17.06 -14.04
N ASP A 27 -24.78 16.64 -13.25
CA ASP A 27 -24.02 15.42 -13.46
C ASP A 27 -24.50 14.26 -12.58
N ARG A 28 -25.54 14.48 -11.76
CA ARG A 28 -26.01 13.53 -10.75
C ARG A 28 -26.34 12.15 -11.32
N ASP A 29 -26.85 12.11 -12.55
CA ASP A 29 -27.29 10.88 -13.21
C ASP A 29 -26.26 10.35 -14.21
N LYS A 30 -25.07 10.96 -14.32
CA LYS A 30 -23.98 10.42 -15.15
C LYS A 30 -23.61 9.01 -14.70
N GLU A 31 -23.47 8.12 -15.68
CA GLU A 31 -23.04 6.75 -15.47
C GLU A 31 -21.60 6.71 -14.97
N LEU A 32 -21.33 5.83 -14.00
CA LEU A 32 -19.98 5.62 -13.50
C LEU A 32 -19.23 4.65 -14.43
N PRO A 33 -17.92 4.86 -14.65
CA PRO A 33 -17.13 3.96 -15.47
C PRO A 33 -16.98 2.59 -14.82
N THR A 34 -16.84 1.55 -15.64
CA THR A 34 -16.40 0.24 -15.17
C THR A 34 -14.87 0.20 -15.10
N LEU A 35 -14.33 0.04 -13.90
CA LEU A 35 -12.89 -0.09 -13.66
C LEU A 35 -12.51 -1.57 -13.53
N LYS A 36 -11.32 -1.93 -14.04
CA LYS A 36 -10.74 -3.27 -13.89
C LYS A 36 -9.56 -3.19 -12.93
N PHE A 37 -9.56 -4.07 -11.92
CA PHE A 37 -8.49 -4.18 -10.93
C PHE A 37 -7.80 -5.53 -11.03
N ILE A 38 -6.50 -5.55 -10.74
CA ILE A 38 -5.76 -6.79 -10.50
C ILE A 38 -5.67 -6.96 -8.99
N GLY A 39 -6.30 -8.01 -8.48
CA GLY A 39 -6.29 -8.36 -7.07
C GLY A 39 -5.30 -9.49 -6.77
N THR A 40 -4.67 -9.43 -5.61
CA THR A 40 -3.89 -10.53 -5.02
C THR A 40 -4.38 -10.79 -3.60
N VAL A 41 -4.07 -11.97 -3.05
CA VAL A 41 -4.40 -12.30 -1.65
C VAL A 41 -3.72 -11.31 -0.71
N LYS A 42 -4.50 -10.68 0.18
CA LYS A 42 -3.97 -9.85 1.26
C LYS A 42 -3.60 -10.73 2.45
N LEU A 43 -2.32 -11.03 2.60
CA LEU A 43 -1.81 -11.78 3.75
C LEU A 43 -2.01 -10.98 5.05
N HIS A 44 -2.51 -11.64 6.09
CA HIS A 44 -2.65 -11.05 7.42
C HIS A 44 -1.38 -11.34 8.23
N GLY A 45 -0.49 -10.36 8.29
CA GLY A 45 0.77 -10.44 9.00
C GLY A 45 1.35 -9.05 9.23
N THR A 46 2.67 -8.96 9.42
CA THR A 46 3.40 -7.70 9.59
C THR A 46 4.15 -7.33 8.31
N ASN A 47 4.11 -6.04 7.93
CA ASN A 47 4.85 -5.57 6.75
C ASN A 47 6.35 -5.71 6.98
N SER A 48 7.03 -6.38 6.05
CA SER A 48 8.48 -6.60 6.07
C SER A 48 9.01 -6.47 4.64
N ALA A 49 10.20 -5.88 4.47
CA ALA A 49 10.83 -5.69 3.18
C ALA A 49 12.36 -5.78 3.27
N ILE A 50 12.96 -6.21 2.15
CA ILE A 50 14.41 -6.20 1.92
C ILE A 50 14.68 -5.08 0.92
N GLY A 51 15.39 -4.03 1.35
CA GLY A 51 15.89 -3.00 0.45
C GLY A 51 17.27 -3.36 -0.08
N TYR A 52 17.59 -2.96 -1.31
CA TYR A 52 18.90 -3.17 -1.93
C TYR A 52 19.33 -1.90 -2.66
N HIS A 53 20.60 -1.55 -2.52
CA HIS A 53 21.27 -0.50 -3.26
C HIS A 53 22.67 -0.97 -3.65
N LYS A 54 23.08 -0.69 -4.90
CA LYS A 54 24.34 -1.19 -5.46
C LYS A 54 25.55 -0.87 -4.57
N ASP A 55 25.62 0.36 -4.05
CA ASP A 55 26.79 0.83 -3.28
C ASP A 55 26.66 0.62 -1.76
N LEU A 56 25.44 0.44 -1.25
CA LEU A 56 25.17 0.37 0.21
C LEU A 56 24.83 -1.05 0.68
N GLY A 57 24.70 -2.00 -0.25
CA GLY A 57 24.27 -3.36 0.05
C GLY A 57 22.76 -3.46 0.29
N HIS A 58 22.35 -4.39 1.14
CA HIS A 58 20.94 -4.60 1.48
C HIS A 58 20.65 -4.25 2.94
N TRP A 59 19.40 -3.93 3.23
CA TRP A 59 18.89 -3.73 4.58
C TRP A 59 17.52 -4.37 4.74
N LEU A 60 17.15 -4.67 5.99
CA LEU A 60 15.83 -5.16 6.35
C LEU A 60 15.02 -4.02 6.95
N GLN A 61 13.73 -3.95 6.66
CA GLN A 61 12.82 -2.94 7.21
C GLN A 61 11.43 -3.50 7.50
N SER A 62 10.78 -3.00 8.56
CA SER A 62 9.34 -3.09 8.73
C SER A 62 8.65 -1.87 8.13
N ARG A 63 7.33 -1.72 8.28
CA ARG A 63 6.57 -0.57 7.73
C ARG A 63 7.20 0.78 8.07
N ASN A 64 7.70 0.92 9.31
CA ASN A 64 8.09 2.20 9.89
C ASN A 64 9.54 2.23 10.41
N ASN A 65 10.33 1.15 10.28
CA ASN A 65 11.67 1.06 10.88
C ASN A 65 12.65 0.28 10.00
N ILE A 66 13.92 0.72 9.97
CA ILE A 66 15.04 -0.11 9.49
C ILE A 66 15.38 -1.04 10.65
N LEU A 67 15.42 -2.34 10.38
CA LEU A 67 15.60 -3.35 11.40
C LEU A 67 17.09 -3.65 11.61
N THR A 68 17.42 -4.04 12.82
CA THR A 68 18.78 -4.47 13.23
C THR A 68 18.64 -5.70 14.12
N PRO A 69 19.72 -6.46 14.40
CA PRO A 69 19.64 -7.58 15.32
C PRO A 69 19.09 -7.22 16.72
N LEU A 70 19.29 -5.97 17.17
CA LEU A 70 18.75 -5.45 18.44
C LEU A 70 17.31 -4.91 18.31
N ARG A 71 16.85 -4.65 17.08
CA ARG A 71 15.54 -4.07 16.77
C ARG A 71 14.89 -4.91 15.67
N ASP A 72 14.51 -6.12 16.06
CA ASP A 72 13.88 -7.11 15.21
C ASP A 72 12.36 -6.93 15.17
N ASN A 73 11.71 -7.51 14.16
CA ASN A 73 10.27 -7.57 14.01
C ASN A 73 9.86 -8.99 13.62
N ALA A 74 9.23 -9.70 14.56
CA ALA A 74 8.72 -11.05 14.35
C ALA A 74 9.76 -12.06 13.81
N GLY A 75 11.03 -11.97 14.23
CA GLY A 75 12.08 -12.89 13.80
C GLY A 75 12.63 -12.61 12.40
N PHE A 76 12.22 -11.52 11.73
CA PHE A 76 12.60 -11.26 10.35
C PHE A 76 14.10 -10.97 10.16
N VAL A 77 14.77 -10.47 11.20
CA VAL A 77 16.23 -10.22 11.18
C VAL A 77 17.03 -11.42 11.69
N GLN A 78 16.44 -12.26 12.55
CA GLN A 78 17.19 -13.27 13.29
C GLN A 78 17.76 -14.35 12.37
N ARG A 79 18.99 -14.77 12.68
CA ARG A 79 19.65 -15.97 12.14
C ARG A 79 19.49 -17.11 13.13
#